data_AF-A0A7X9FV37-F1
#
_entry.id   AF-A0A7X9FV37-F1
#
_cell.length_a   1.000
_cell.length_b   1.000
_cell.length_c   1.000
_cell.angle_alpha   90.00
_cell.angle_beta   90.00
_cell.angle_gamma   90.00
#
_symmetry.space_group_name_H-M   'P 1'
#
loop_
_entity.id
_entity.type
_entity.pdbx_description
1 polymer ?
#
loop_
_entity_poly.entity_id
_entity_poly.type
_entity_poly.pdbx_seq_one_letter_code
_entity_poly.pdbx_strand_id
1 'polypeptide(L)'
;VLYRVLSRFTQVLAPFCPFLAESLWERLGHTESVHLSDWPTVDESLIDLELSKEISCVRKIITAGLAIRARERIRVRQPLSTLRVAQRTKIELGPYLDYIREELNVKTVEILENPDEIAQRIGKPNAQLIGPKLGKATQEVIKLAKEGAFTVNADETISVGNYTLQKEEMEICFVGKDNLIVESTSDAVVALNTVLTPELEMEGYARDLVRQIQELRKDAELNISDRIELSIQGADDILSAHGSYICQETLSENLLPLMPNPLISRTIEVGQRNVDVLLRKVSLDK
;
A
#
# COMPACT_ATOMS: atom_id res chain seq x y z
N VAL A 1 14.71 17.87 7.43
CA VAL A 1 15.02 17.09 6.20
C VAL A 1 14.19 17.57 5.01
N LEU A 2 12.85 17.57 5.08
CA LEU A 2 11.96 17.98 3.98
C LEU A 2 12.30 19.36 3.38
N TYR A 3 12.49 20.39 4.22
CA TYR A 3 12.90 21.73 3.76
C TYR A 3 14.19 21.71 2.92
N ARG A 4 15.20 20.93 3.36
CA ARG A 4 16.49 20.81 2.66
C ARG A 4 16.30 20.10 1.32
N VAL A 5 15.55 19.00 1.28
CA VAL A 5 15.26 18.26 0.04
C VAL A 5 14.50 19.14 -0.94
N LEU A 6 13.43 19.81 -0.49
CA LEU A 6 12.60 20.64 -1.35
C LEU A 6 13.39 21.85 -1.86
N SER A 7 14.20 22.50 -1.02
CA SER A 7 15.08 23.58 -1.46
C SER A 7 16.06 23.10 -2.55
N ARG A 8 16.80 22.01 -2.28
CA ARG A 8 17.79 21.46 -3.24
C ARG A 8 17.14 21.00 -4.55
N PHE A 9 15.98 20.34 -4.47
CA PHE A 9 15.21 19.95 -5.64
C PHE A 9 14.76 21.15 -6.47
N THR A 10 14.28 22.22 -5.82
CA THR A 10 13.89 23.47 -6.48
C THR A 10 15.07 24.11 -7.24
N GLN A 11 16.29 24.07 -6.69
CA GLN A 11 17.49 24.54 -7.40
C GLN A 11 17.79 23.70 -8.66
N VAL A 12 17.70 22.36 -8.57
CA VAL A 12 17.89 21.45 -9.72
C VAL A 12 16.80 21.63 -10.77
N LEU A 13 15.57 21.95 -10.34
CA LEU A 13 14.41 22.16 -11.20
C LEU A 13 14.47 23.50 -11.95
N ALA A 14 15.15 24.51 -11.41
CA ALA A 14 15.15 25.88 -11.93
C ALA A 14 15.48 26.02 -13.43
N PRO A 15 16.47 25.31 -14.00
CA PRO A 15 16.77 25.38 -15.44
C PRO A 15 15.65 24.81 -16.34
N PHE A 16 14.79 23.95 -15.80
CA PHE A 16 13.75 23.25 -16.57
C PHE A 16 12.37 23.89 -16.40
N CYS A 17 12.04 24.38 -15.20
CA CYS A 17 10.74 24.95 -14.87
C CYS A 17 10.91 26.26 -14.06
N PRO A 18 11.40 27.35 -14.69
CA PRO A 18 11.91 28.52 -13.97
C PRO A 18 10.86 29.23 -13.10
N PHE A 19 9.63 29.37 -13.59
CA PHE A 19 8.55 30.03 -12.85
C PHE A 19 8.03 29.19 -11.68
N LEU A 20 7.95 27.87 -11.86
CA LEU A 20 7.54 26.95 -10.80
C LEU A 20 8.61 26.90 -9.72
N ALA A 21 9.88 26.79 -10.11
CA ALA A 21 11.00 26.79 -9.18
C ALA A 21 11.05 28.10 -8.38
N GLU A 22 10.88 29.26 -9.02
CA GLU A 22 10.82 30.56 -8.33
C GLU A 22 9.68 30.59 -7.31
N SER A 23 8.46 30.21 -7.72
CA SER A 23 7.30 30.22 -6.81
C SER A 23 7.48 29.28 -5.61
N LEU A 24 8.07 28.10 -5.82
CA LEU A 24 8.36 27.16 -4.73
C LEU A 24 9.44 27.72 -3.79
N TRP A 25 10.48 28.35 -4.35
CA TRP A 25 11.59 28.94 -3.61
C TRP A 25 11.13 30.09 -2.70
N GLU A 26 10.31 31.00 -3.22
CA GLU A 26 9.70 32.08 -2.42
C GLU A 26 8.80 31.52 -1.31
N ARG A 27 7.96 30.51 -1.61
CA ARG A 27 7.07 29.87 -0.61
C ARG A 27 7.83 29.10 0.48
N LEU A 28 9.07 28.70 0.21
CA LEU A 28 9.97 28.15 1.21
C LEU A 28 10.58 29.24 2.12
N GLY A 29 10.35 30.52 1.84
CA GLY A 29 10.80 31.65 2.66
C GLY A 29 12.15 32.23 2.24
N HIS A 30 12.64 31.91 1.04
CA HIS A 30 13.85 32.53 0.49
C HIS A 30 13.55 33.92 -0.05
N THR A 31 14.47 34.86 0.16
CA THR A 31 14.30 36.28 -0.23
C THR A 31 14.90 36.63 -1.59
N GLU A 32 15.86 35.83 -2.06
CA GLU A 32 16.51 36.00 -3.37
C GLU A 32 16.00 34.95 -4.35
N SER A 33 16.01 35.29 -5.63
CA SER A 33 15.55 34.39 -6.70
C SER A 33 16.37 33.10 -6.74
N VAL A 34 15.71 31.97 -7.03
CA VAL A 34 16.40 30.67 -7.18
C VAL A 34 17.43 30.72 -8.30
N HIS A 35 17.21 31.56 -9.32
CA HIS A 35 18.10 31.73 -10.48
C HIS A 35 19.40 32.46 -10.14
N LEU A 36 19.47 33.07 -8.96
CA LEU A 36 20.69 33.66 -8.40
C LEU A 36 21.39 32.72 -7.41
N SER A 37 20.76 31.59 -7.07
CA SER A 37 21.33 30.63 -6.12
C SER A 37 22.41 29.75 -6.76
N ASP A 38 23.40 29.37 -5.96
CA ASP A 38 24.44 28.43 -6.40
C ASP A 38 23.86 27.06 -6.72
N TRP A 39 24.44 26.43 -7.75
CA TRP A 39 24.12 25.04 -8.07
C TRP A 39 24.40 24.13 -6.86
N PRO A 40 23.48 23.21 -6.51
CA PRO A 40 23.66 22.35 -5.35
C PRO A 40 24.87 21.43 -5.51
N THR A 41 25.75 21.43 -4.52
CA THR A 41 26.93 20.56 -4.45
C THR A 41 26.60 19.26 -3.74
N VAL A 42 27.27 18.18 -4.16
CA VAL A 42 27.13 16.86 -3.54
C VAL A 42 27.89 16.84 -2.22
N ASP A 43 27.24 16.34 -1.18
CA ASP A 43 27.84 16.05 0.11
C ASP A 43 27.92 14.53 0.28
N GLU A 44 29.11 13.97 0.01
CA GLU A 44 29.35 12.52 0.07
C GLU A 44 29.13 11.93 1.46
N SER A 45 29.24 12.74 2.53
CA SER A 45 29.02 12.28 3.90
C SER A 45 27.55 11.93 4.20
N LEU A 46 26.62 12.43 3.39
CA LEU A 46 25.19 12.15 3.49
C LEU A 46 24.75 10.95 2.64
N ILE A 47 25.66 10.33 1.87
CA ILE A 47 25.35 9.19 1.01
C ILE A 47 25.46 7.91 1.82
N ASP A 48 24.30 7.36 2.18
CA ASP A 48 24.21 6.05 2.82
C ASP A 48 23.64 5.01 1.84
N LEU A 49 24.54 4.19 1.30
CA LEU A 49 24.19 3.13 0.36
C LEU A 49 23.51 1.94 1.03
N GLU A 50 23.77 1.70 2.32
CA GLU A 50 23.13 0.59 3.02
C GLU A 50 21.68 0.93 3.33
N LEU A 51 21.43 2.12 3.90
CA LEU A 51 20.07 2.66 4.07
C LEU A 51 19.29 2.68 2.74
N SER A 52 19.96 3.03 1.64
CA SER A 52 19.34 3.02 0.31
C SER A 52 18.87 1.62 -0.11
N LYS A 53 19.64 0.56 0.22
CA LYS A 53 19.23 -0.84 -0.03
C LYS A 53 18.08 -1.24 0.87
N GLU A 54 18.12 -0.88 2.15
CA GLU A 54 17.05 -1.16 3.10
C GLU A 54 15.72 -0.57 2.63
N ILE A 55 15.70 0.73 2.31
CA ILE A 55 14.51 1.42 1.80
C ILE A 55 14.06 0.85 0.45
N SER A 56 15.00 0.45 -0.42
CA SER A 56 14.66 -0.22 -1.67
C SER A 56 13.94 -1.56 -1.44
N CYS A 57 14.41 -2.36 -0.48
CA CYS A 57 13.76 -3.61 -0.08
C CYS A 57 12.35 -3.35 0.50
N VAL A 58 12.22 -2.40 1.43
CA VAL A 58 10.94 -2.00 2.04
C VAL A 58 9.93 -1.58 0.96
N ARG A 59 10.34 -0.73 0.01
CA ARG A 59 9.48 -0.29 -1.10
C ARG A 59 9.02 -1.45 -1.98
N LYS A 60 9.89 -2.42 -2.25
CA LYS A 60 9.53 -3.63 -3.02
C LYS A 60 8.50 -4.47 -2.29
N ILE A 61 8.64 -4.64 -0.97
CA ILE A 61 7.67 -5.35 -0.12
C ILE A 61 6.30 -4.65 -0.17
N ILE A 62 6.28 -3.33 0.02
CA ILE A 62 5.04 -2.53 -0.06
C ILE A 62 4.42 -2.65 -1.45
N THR A 63 5.20 -2.51 -2.51
CA THR A 63 4.71 -2.62 -3.89
C THR A 63 4.10 -4.01 -4.15
N ALA A 64 4.73 -5.07 -3.66
CA ALA A 64 4.21 -6.43 -3.77
C ALA A 64 2.89 -6.61 -3.00
N GLY A 65 2.80 -6.08 -1.78
CA GLY A 65 1.55 -6.09 -1.00
C GLY A 65 0.41 -5.32 -1.69
N LEU A 66 0.70 -4.16 -2.27
CA LEU A 66 -0.26 -3.38 -3.06
C LEU A 66 -0.68 -4.12 -4.34
N ALA A 67 0.25 -4.82 -5.00
CA ALA A 67 -0.05 -5.62 -6.18
C ALA A 67 -1.00 -6.78 -5.84
N ILE A 68 -0.78 -7.48 -4.71
CA ILE A 68 -1.71 -8.51 -4.21
C ILE A 68 -3.10 -7.90 -4.00
N ARG A 69 -3.19 -6.78 -3.29
CA ARG A 69 -4.46 -6.09 -3.07
C ARG A 69 -5.17 -5.72 -4.37
N ALA A 70 -4.44 -5.17 -5.35
CA ALA A 70 -5.00 -4.80 -6.64
C ALA A 70 -5.55 -6.01 -7.40
N ARG A 71 -4.81 -7.13 -7.39
CA ARG A 71 -5.22 -8.40 -8.01
C ARG A 71 -6.50 -8.96 -7.38
N GLU A 72 -6.58 -8.92 -6.06
CA GLU A 72 -7.75 -9.37 -5.29
C GLU A 72 -8.86 -8.30 -5.18
N ARG A 73 -8.67 -7.13 -5.80
CA ARG A 73 -9.59 -5.97 -5.79
C ARG A 73 -9.94 -5.46 -4.38
N ILE A 74 -9.01 -5.64 -3.44
CA ILE A 74 -9.14 -5.15 -2.06
C ILE A 74 -8.59 -3.73 -1.98
N ARG A 75 -9.44 -2.80 -1.55
CA ARG A 75 -9.11 -1.37 -1.44
C ARG A 75 -8.16 -1.18 -0.25
N VAL A 76 -7.13 -0.32 -0.35
CA VAL A 76 -6.14 -0.13 0.74
C VAL A 76 -6.79 0.27 2.06
N ARG A 77 -7.86 1.08 2.02
CA ARG A 77 -8.66 1.46 3.18
C ARG A 77 -9.39 0.31 3.90
N GLN A 78 -9.58 -0.84 3.26
CA GLN A 78 -10.04 -2.05 3.93
C GLN A 78 -8.84 -2.62 4.70
N PRO A 79 -8.82 -2.60 6.05
CA PRO A 79 -7.71 -3.18 6.80
C PRO A 79 -7.69 -4.70 6.59
N LEU A 80 -6.49 -5.26 6.54
CA LEU A 80 -6.26 -6.70 6.54
C LEU A 80 -5.59 -7.12 7.85
N SER A 81 -5.72 -8.40 8.21
CA SER A 81 -5.18 -8.93 9.46
C SER A 81 -3.65 -8.89 9.45
N THR A 82 -3.03 -9.60 8.52
CA THR A 82 -1.60 -9.89 8.62
C THR A 82 -0.91 -9.85 7.26
N LEU A 83 0.27 -9.23 7.24
CA LEU A 83 1.29 -9.39 6.22
C LEU A 83 2.37 -10.34 6.74
N ARG A 84 2.76 -11.32 5.94
CA ARG A 84 3.91 -12.18 6.22
C ARG A 84 4.99 -11.95 5.19
N VAL A 85 6.23 -11.78 5.64
CA VAL A 85 7.38 -11.50 4.79
C VAL A 85 8.46 -12.53 5.08
N ALA A 86 8.74 -13.39 4.10
CA ALA A 86 9.90 -14.27 4.13
C ALA A 86 11.03 -13.63 3.33
N GLN A 87 12.07 -13.19 4.01
CA GLN A 87 13.18 -12.48 3.40
C GLN A 87 14.15 -13.44 2.70
N ARG A 88 14.65 -13.05 1.53
CA ARG A 88 15.79 -13.69 0.85
C ARG A 88 17.09 -12.99 1.20
N THR A 89 17.03 -11.68 1.38
CA THR A 89 18.15 -10.84 1.77
C THR A 89 18.09 -10.57 3.28
N LYS A 90 19.21 -10.72 3.99
CA LYS A 90 19.30 -10.42 5.43
C LYS A 90 19.35 -8.90 5.66
N ILE A 91 18.20 -8.25 5.52
CA ILE A 91 18.00 -6.83 5.81
C ILE A 91 17.23 -6.71 7.11
N GLU A 92 17.64 -5.81 8.01
CA GLU A 92 16.91 -5.55 9.24
C GLU A 92 15.63 -4.75 8.93
N LEU A 93 14.47 -5.43 8.89
CA LEU A 93 13.18 -4.78 8.64
C LEU A 93 12.52 -4.19 9.89
N GLY A 94 13.04 -4.53 11.09
CA GLY A 94 12.48 -4.11 12.38
C GLY A 94 12.12 -2.62 12.45
N PRO A 95 13.05 -1.71 12.11
CA PRO A 95 12.79 -0.26 12.13
C PRO A 95 11.68 0.22 11.20
N TYR A 96 11.32 -0.58 10.19
CA TYR A 96 10.40 -0.19 9.11
C TYR A 96 9.04 -0.89 9.20
N LEU A 97 8.82 -1.74 10.21
CA LEU A 97 7.60 -2.53 10.33
C LEU A 97 6.34 -1.67 10.42
N ASP A 98 6.36 -0.59 11.20
CA ASP A 98 5.22 0.32 11.29
C ASP A 98 4.94 1.04 9.98
N TYR A 99 5.99 1.45 9.26
CA TYR A 99 5.85 2.06 7.96
C TYR A 99 5.19 1.10 6.95
N ILE A 100 5.65 -0.15 6.90
CA ILE A 100 5.05 -1.20 6.06
C ILE A 100 3.59 -1.45 6.48
N ARG A 101 3.33 -1.52 7.79
CA ARG A 101 2.01 -1.76 8.37
C ARG A 101 1.01 -0.69 7.95
N GLU A 102 1.42 0.57 7.98
CA GLU A 102 0.58 1.73 7.65
C GLU A 102 0.32 1.83 6.14
N GLU A 103 1.37 1.73 5.31
CA GLU A 103 1.27 1.80 3.85
C GLU A 103 0.39 0.68 3.28
N LEU A 104 0.47 -0.51 3.87
CA LEU A 104 -0.37 -1.64 3.49
C LEU A 104 -1.65 -1.74 4.31
N ASN A 105 -1.92 -0.87 5.29
CA ASN A 105 -3.08 -0.97 6.18
C ASN A 105 -3.36 -2.42 6.64
N VAL A 106 -2.37 -3.02 7.31
CA VAL A 106 -2.45 -4.33 7.95
C VAL A 106 -2.39 -4.18 9.46
N LYS A 107 -2.90 -5.14 10.23
CA LYS A 107 -2.80 -5.09 11.70
C LYS A 107 -1.43 -5.52 12.19
N THR A 108 -0.88 -6.59 11.60
CA THR A 108 0.41 -7.14 11.98
C THR A 108 1.30 -7.39 10.77
N VAL A 109 2.61 -7.26 10.98
CA VAL A 109 3.64 -7.67 10.02
C VAL A 109 4.50 -8.72 10.70
N GLU A 110 4.52 -9.93 10.14
CA GLU A 110 5.29 -11.07 10.63
C GLU A 110 6.47 -11.33 9.68
N ILE A 111 7.69 -11.33 10.22
CA ILE A 111 8.89 -11.71 9.48
C ILE A 111 9.13 -13.20 9.71
N LEU A 112 9.35 -13.95 8.64
CA LEU A 112 9.59 -15.38 8.66
C LEU A 112 10.96 -15.72 8.08
N GLU A 113 11.57 -16.78 8.60
CA GLU A 113 12.88 -17.25 8.15
C GLU A 113 12.77 -18.10 6.87
N ASN A 114 11.69 -18.88 6.71
CA ASN A 114 11.51 -19.77 5.56
C ASN A 114 10.29 -19.40 4.70
N PRO A 115 10.46 -19.11 3.39
CA PRO A 115 9.36 -18.92 2.45
C PRO A 115 8.38 -20.10 2.37
N ASP A 116 8.84 -21.33 2.67
CA ASP A 116 8.01 -22.53 2.61
C ASP A 116 6.92 -22.56 3.70
N GLU A 117 7.04 -21.73 4.75
CA GLU A 117 6.00 -21.59 5.78
C GLU A 117 4.73 -20.91 5.25
N ILE A 118 4.88 -19.97 4.30
CA ILE A 118 3.77 -19.18 3.76
C ILE A 118 3.32 -19.62 2.38
N ALA A 119 4.16 -20.34 1.65
CA ALA A 119 3.88 -20.68 0.27
C ALA A 119 4.50 -22.00 -0.16
N GLN A 120 3.80 -22.70 -1.06
CA GLN A 120 4.37 -23.79 -1.84
C GLN A 120 4.99 -23.23 -3.12
N ARG A 121 6.21 -23.68 -3.43
CA ARG A 121 6.87 -23.37 -4.70
C ARG A 121 6.20 -24.14 -5.82
N ILE A 122 5.78 -23.43 -6.86
CA ILE A 122 5.23 -24.02 -8.09
C ILE A 122 6.04 -23.54 -9.29
N GLY A 123 6.18 -24.38 -10.30
CA GLY A 123 6.72 -24.00 -11.59
C GLY A 123 5.61 -23.65 -12.56
N LYS A 124 5.77 -22.55 -13.29
CA LYS A 124 5.01 -22.23 -14.51
C LYS A 124 5.93 -22.36 -15.72
N PRO A 125 5.98 -23.55 -16.35
CA PRO A 125 6.76 -23.73 -17.57
C PRO A 125 6.19 -22.90 -18.73
N ASN A 126 7.06 -22.27 -19.50
CA ASN A 126 6.67 -21.53 -20.69
C ASN A 126 6.39 -22.51 -21.84
N ALA A 127 5.11 -22.84 -22.03
CA ALA A 127 4.65 -23.79 -23.05
C ALA A 127 5.14 -23.47 -24.48
N GLN A 128 5.40 -22.20 -24.80
CA GLN A 128 5.89 -21.80 -26.13
C GLN A 128 7.35 -22.19 -26.36
N LEU A 129 8.19 -22.13 -25.32
CA LEU A 129 9.61 -22.48 -25.41
C LEU A 129 9.84 -23.99 -25.28
N ILE A 130 9.07 -24.65 -24.42
CA ILE A 130 9.23 -26.09 -24.15
C ILE A 130 8.45 -26.98 -25.13
N GLY A 131 7.38 -26.46 -25.75
CA GLY A 131 6.54 -27.18 -26.68
C GLY A 131 7.29 -27.82 -27.86
N PRO A 132 8.22 -27.09 -28.54
CA PRO A 132 9.05 -27.65 -29.62
C PRO A 132 10.00 -28.75 -29.17
N LYS A 133 10.46 -28.73 -27.92
CA LYS A 133 11.44 -29.71 -27.38
C LYS A 133 10.77 -30.96 -26.82
N LEU A 134 9.64 -30.81 -26.13
CA LEU A 134 9.02 -31.85 -25.32
C LEU A 134 7.71 -32.39 -25.90
N GLY A 135 7.10 -31.69 -26.86
CA GLY A 135 5.88 -32.14 -27.55
C GLY A 135 4.78 -32.55 -26.56
N LYS A 136 4.39 -33.84 -26.57
CA LYS A 136 3.35 -34.40 -25.68
C LYS A 136 3.74 -34.41 -24.20
N ALA A 137 5.02 -34.46 -23.86
CA ALA A 137 5.50 -34.41 -22.48
C ALA A 137 5.33 -33.02 -21.83
N THR A 138 5.05 -31.99 -22.62
CA THR A 138 4.78 -30.62 -22.11
C THR A 138 3.66 -30.59 -21.08
N GLN A 139 2.57 -31.34 -21.28
CA GLN A 139 1.45 -31.36 -20.33
C GLN A 139 1.82 -32.04 -19.01
N GLU A 140 2.63 -33.10 -19.08
CA GLU A 140 3.15 -33.80 -17.90
C GLU A 140 4.08 -32.91 -17.08
N VAL A 141 5.01 -32.22 -17.76
CA VAL A 141 5.92 -31.26 -17.12
C VAL A 141 5.18 -30.09 -16.48
N ILE A 142 4.15 -29.54 -17.14
CA ILE A 142 3.32 -28.47 -16.55
C ILE A 142 2.58 -28.97 -15.30
N LYS A 143 2.09 -30.20 -15.31
CA LYS A 143 1.39 -30.78 -14.16
C LYS A 143 2.34 -30.98 -12.98
N LEU A 144 3.48 -31.65 -13.19
CA LEU A 144 4.50 -31.89 -12.17
C LEU A 144 5.07 -30.57 -11.62
N ALA A 145 5.31 -29.59 -12.50
CA ALA A 145 5.78 -28.26 -12.09
C ALA A 145 4.75 -27.55 -11.20
N LYS A 146 3.46 -27.62 -11.52
CA LYS A 146 2.38 -27.05 -10.69
C LYS A 146 2.22 -27.75 -9.34
N GLU A 147 2.54 -29.03 -9.26
CA GLU A 147 2.53 -29.80 -8.01
C GLU A 147 3.77 -29.50 -7.13
N GLY A 148 4.72 -28.71 -7.63
CA GLY A 148 5.96 -28.38 -6.92
C GLY A 148 7.02 -29.47 -6.99
N ALA A 149 6.85 -30.46 -7.87
CA ALA A 149 7.79 -31.58 -8.06
C ALA A 149 8.97 -31.18 -8.95
N PHE A 150 9.75 -30.18 -8.52
CA PHE A 150 10.95 -29.72 -9.22
C PHE A 150 12.09 -29.36 -8.28
N THR A 151 13.32 -29.51 -8.77
CA THR A 151 14.54 -29.14 -8.03
C THR A 151 15.38 -28.16 -8.86
N VAL A 152 15.87 -27.11 -8.20
CA VAL A 152 16.82 -26.19 -8.80
C VAL A 152 18.23 -26.75 -8.56
N ASN A 153 18.94 -27.04 -9.65
CA ASN A 153 20.30 -27.58 -9.61
C ASN A 153 21.32 -26.45 -9.41
N ALA A 154 22.55 -26.81 -9.05
CA ALA A 154 23.65 -25.86 -8.82
C ALA A 154 24.09 -25.09 -10.08
N ASP A 155 23.74 -25.60 -11.27
CA ASP A 155 24.01 -24.98 -12.58
C ASP A 155 22.87 -24.06 -13.05
N GLU A 156 21.97 -23.66 -12.15
CA GLU A 156 20.76 -22.87 -12.40
C GLU A 156 19.70 -23.55 -13.29
N THR A 157 19.89 -24.83 -13.66
CA THR A 157 18.86 -25.59 -14.39
C THR A 157 17.78 -26.11 -13.43
N ILE A 158 16.59 -26.34 -13.97
CA ILE A 158 15.42 -26.77 -13.20
C ILE A 158 15.00 -28.17 -13.65
N SER A 159 15.18 -29.16 -12.78
CA SER A 159 14.73 -30.54 -13.04
C SER A 159 13.27 -30.70 -12.65
N VAL A 160 12.42 -31.12 -13.58
CA VAL A 160 11.01 -31.47 -13.35
C VAL A 160 10.81 -32.93 -13.77
N GLY A 161 10.75 -33.84 -12.80
CA GLY A 161 10.75 -35.29 -13.07
C GLY A 161 12.02 -35.72 -13.81
N ASN A 162 11.87 -36.24 -15.03
CA ASN A 162 12.98 -36.69 -15.89
C ASN A 162 13.48 -35.62 -16.88
N TYR A 163 12.96 -34.40 -16.80
CA TYR A 163 13.25 -33.34 -17.76
C TYR A 163 14.03 -32.20 -17.10
N THR A 164 14.99 -31.65 -17.83
CA THR A 164 15.76 -30.48 -17.40
C THR A 164 15.34 -29.27 -18.23
N LEU A 165 14.93 -28.20 -17.55
CA LEU A 165 14.53 -26.92 -18.12
C LEU A 165 15.59 -25.85 -17.80
N GLN A 166 15.78 -24.92 -18.72
CA GLN A 166 16.56 -23.71 -18.46
C GLN A 166 15.73 -22.70 -17.64
N LYS A 167 16.41 -21.74 -17.02
CA LYS A 167 15.79 -20.69 -16.19
C LYS A 167 14.74 -19.87 -16.94
N GLU A 168 14.96 -19.65 -18.24
CA GLU A 168 14.04 -18.91 -19.12
C GLU A 168 12.83 -19.74 -19.54
N GLU A 169 12.91 -21.06 -19.41
CA GLU A 169 11.88 -22.01 -19.81
C GLU A 169 10.86 -22.28 -18.71
N MET A 170 11.17 -21.91 -17.46
CA MET A 170 10.27 -22.08 -16.34
C MET A 170 10.40 -20.96 -15.30
N GLU A 171 9.28 -20.30 -15.03
CA GLU A 171 9.18 -19.34 -13.94
C GLU A 171 8.80 -20.07 -12.64
N ILE A 172 9.55 -19.80 -11.55
CA ILE A 172 9.20 -20.30 -10.22
C ILE A 172 8.29 -19.28 -9.54
N CYS A 173 7.04 -19.67 -9.31
CA CYS A 173 6.06 -18.89 -8.58
C CYS A 173 5.80 -19.50 -7.19
N PHE A 174 5.03 -18.79 -6.38
CA PHE A 174 4.63 -19.21 -5.05
C PHE A 174 3.10 -19.20 -4.98
N VAL A 175 2.51 -20.27 -4.44
CA VAL A 175 1.08 -20.34 -4.11
C VAL A 175 0.96 -20.37 -2.59
N GLY A 176 0.17 -19.46 -2.03
CA GLY A 176 0.04 -19.38 -0.58
C GLY A 176 -0.70 -20.56 0.03
N LYS A 177 -0.33 -20.87 1.27
CA LYS A 177 -1.05 -21.82 2.13
C LYS A 177 -2.18 -21.10 2.88
N ASP A 178 -3.24 -21.81 3.25
CA ASP A 178 -4.28 -21.32 4.19
C ASP A 178 -4.85 -19.92 3.87
N ASN A 179 -5.34 -19.72 2.64
CA ASN A 179 -5.93 -18.47 2.12
C ASN A 179 -4.95 -17.27 2.02
N LEU A 180 -3.64 -17.51 2.11
CA LEU A 180 -2.66 -16.49 1.81
C LEU A 180 -2.55 -16.27 0.31
N ILE A 181 -2.54 -15.01 -0.11
CA ILE A 181 -2.19 -14.62 -1.47
C ILE A 181 -0.77 -14.10 -1.46
N VAL A 182 0.06 -14.64 -2.36
CA VAL A 182 1.51 -14.47 -2.33
C VAL A 182 1.98 -13.73 -3.56
N GLU A 183 3.03 -12.94 -3.38
CA GLU A 183 3.79 -12.30 -4.43
C GLU A 183 5.29 -12.44 -4.13
N SER A 184 6.07 -12.78 -5.15
CA SER A 184 7.51 -12.92 -5.01
C SER A 184 8.20 -11.70 -5.61
N THR A 185 9.18 -11.17 -4.89
CA THR A 185 10.11 -10.15 -5.39
C THR A 185 11.52 -10.74 -5.46
N SER A 186 12.50 -9.94 -5.90
CA SER A 186 13.92 -10.31 -5.81
C SER A 186 14.38 -10.54 -4.37
N ASP A 187 13.85 -9.76 -3.42
CA ASP A 187 14.39 -9.65 -2.06
C ASP A 187 13.56 -10.39 -1.01
N ALA A 188 12.28 -10.66 -1.29
CA ALA A 188 11.36 -11.29 -0.35
C ALA A 188 10.19 -11.98 -1.06
N VAL A 189 9.60 -12.96 -0.37
CA VAL A 189 8.28 -13.51 -0.66
C VAL A 189 7.30 -12.88 0.32
N VAL A 190 6.27 -12.23 -0.21
CA VAL A 190 5.29 -11.45 0.56
C VAL A 190 3.94 -12.14 0.46
N ALA A 191 3.28 -12.34 1.58
CA ALA A 191 1.97 -12.96 1.65
C ALA A 191 0.99 -12.09 2.44
N LEU A 192 -0.21 -11.90 1.91
CA LEU A 192 -1.31 -11.23 2.60
C LEU A 192 -2.41 -12.24 2.93
N ASN A 193 -2.93 -12.15 4.15
CA ASN A 193 -4.18 -12.78 4.50
C ASN A 193 -5.35 -11.89 4.02
N THR A 194 -6.11 -12.38 3.07
CA THR A 194 -7.23 -11.65 2.45
C THR A 194 -8.58 -11.97 3.07
N VAL A 195 -8.63 -12.87 4.05
CA VAL A 195 -9.86 -13.21 4.77
C VAL A 195 -10.27 -12.05 5.65
N LEU A 196 -11.45 -11.48 5.37
CA LEU A 196 -12.04 -10.41 6.16
C LEU A 196 -12.85 -10.99 7.32
N THR A 197 -12.53 -10.57 8.53
CA THR A 197 -13.40 -10.80 9.69
C THR A 197 -14.46 -9.70 9.75
N PRO A 198 -15.61 -9.94 10.43
CA PRO A 198 -16.64 -8.91 10.59
C PRO A 198 -16.09 -7.60 11.18
N GLU A 199 -15.14 -7.68 12.11
CA GLU A 199 -14.50 -6.52 12.74
C GLU A 199 -13.65 -5.73 11.74
N LEU A 200 -12.87 -6.41 10.90
CA LEU A 200 -12.08 -5.77 9.84
C LEU A 200 -12.98 -5.10 8.81
N GLU A 201 -14.09 -5.75 8.44
CA GLU A 201 -15.07 -5.21 7.51
C GLU A 201 -15.71 -3.93 8.05
N MET A 202 -16.15 -3.94 9.32
CA MET A 202 -16.72 -2.78 10.01
C MET A 202 -15.74 -1.62 10.10
N GLU A 203 -14.48 -1.89 10.37
CA GLU A 203 -13.43 -0.86 10.38
C GLU A 203 -13.18 -0.30 8.97
N GLY A 204 -13.28 -1.14 7.94
CA GLY A 204 -13.26 -0.71 6.53
C GLY A 204 -14.40 0.25 6.20
N TYR A 205 -15.61 -0.04 6.66
CA TYR A 205 -16.77 0.83 6.52
C TYR A 205 -16.60 2.16 7.25
N ALA A 206 -16.03 2.15 8.46
CA ALA A 206 -15.70 3.39 9.17
C ALA A 206 -14.71 4.26 8.40
N ARG A 207 -13.67 3.67 7.79
CA ARG A 207 -12.72 4.42 6.93
C ARG A 207 -13.36 4.96 5.66
N ASP A 208 -14.28 4.21 5.06
CA ASP A 208 -15.05 4.69 3.91
C ASP A 208 -15.89 5.91 4.28
N LEU A 209 -16.56 5.89 5.44
CA LEU A 209 -17.30 7.04 5.97
C LEU A 209 -16.38 8.25 6.17
N VAL A 210 -15.24 8.08 6.84
CA VAL A 210 -14.27 9.16 7.05
C VAL A 210 -13.87 9.80 5.73
N ARG A 211 -13.51 9.01 4.71
CA ARG A 211 -13.15 9.55 3.39
C ARG A 211 -14.28 10.37 2.78
N GLN A 212 -15.51 9.86 2.81
CA GLN A 212 -16.66 10.55 2.25
C GLN A 212 -16.98 11.85 3.01
N ILE A 213 -16.84 11.84 4.33
CA ILE A 213 -16.99 13.04 5.16
C ILE A 213 -15.91 14.07 4.83
N GLN A 214 -14.66 13.64 4.62
CA GLN A 214 -13.57 14.53 4.23
C GLN A 214 -13.78 15.14 2.83
N GLU A 215 -14.33 14.37 1.90
CA GLU A 215 -14.75 14.89 0.60
C GLU A 215 -15.87 15.92 0.75
N LEU A 216 -16.86 15.67 1.62
CA LEU A 216 -17.91 16.64 1.92
C LEU A 216 -17.38 17.92 2.58
N ARG A 217 -16.38 17.82 3.46
CA ARG A 217 -15.71 19.00 4.05
C ARG A 217 -15.06 19.86 2.97
N LYS A 218 -14.41 19.22 2.00
CA LYS A 218 -13.79 19.90 0.86
C LYS A 218 -14.84 20.53 -0.05
N ASP A 219 -15.92 19.82 -0.35
CA ASP A 219 -17.01 20.31 -1.19
C ASP A 219 -17.77 21.48 -0.55
N ALA A 220 -17.79 21.53 0.79
CA ALA A 220 -18.31 22.65 1.58
C ALA A 220 -17.29 23.79 1.78
N GLU A 221 -16.16 23.77 1.05
CA GLU A 221 -15.08 24.78 1.10
C GLU A 221 -14.53 25.04 2.52
N LEU A 222 -14.55 24.02 3.39
CA LEU A 222 -14.04 24.13 4.75
C LEU A 222 -12.51 24.10 4.77
N ASN A 223 -11.93 24.87 5.69
CA ASN A 223 -10.49 24.81 5.94
C ASN A 223 -10.12 23.50 6.64
N ILE A 224 -8.85 23.10 6.50
CA ILE A 224 -8.33 21.87 7.12
C ILE A 224 -8.54 21.86 8.63
N SER A 225 -8.45 23.02 9.29
CA SER A 225 -8.61 23.17 10.73
C SER A 225 -10.05 23.39 11.22
N ASP A 226 -11.01 23.52 10.30
CA ASP A 226 -12.41 23.81 10.69
C ASP A 226 -13.02 22.61 11.43
N ARG A 227 -13.72 22.88 12.52
CA ARG A 227 -14.47 21.87 13.28
C ARG A 227 -15.91 21.77 12.78
N ILE A 228 -16.46 20.57 12.83
CA ILE A 228 -17.80 20.27 12.30
C ILE A 228 -18.69 19.53 13.32
N GLU A 229 -20.00 19.67 13.17
CA GLU A 229 -20.96 18.73 13.73
C GLU A 229 -21.40 17.78 12.62
N LEU A 230 -21.65 16.52 12.98
CA LEU A 230 -22.03 15.45 12.06
C LEU A 230 -23.35 14.83 12.49
N SER A 231 -24.19 14.47 11.51
CA SER A 231 -25.32 13.57 11.70
C SER A 231 -25.22 12.49 10.64
N ILE A 232 -25.18 11.23 11.07
CA ILE A 232 -25.01 10.07 10.21
C ILE A 232 -26.18 9.12 10.47
N GLN A 233 -26.96 8.80 9.45
CA GLN A 233 -28.13 7.93 9.55
C GLN A 233 -27.95 6.68 8.69
N GLY A 234 -28.39 5.52 9.20
CA GLY A 234 -28.27 4.22 8.51
C GLY A 234 -26.96 3.48 8.80
N ALA A 235 -26.17 3.93 9.78
CA ALA A 235 -24.86 3.36 10.13
C ALA A 235 -24.68 3.10 11.65
N ASP A 236 -25.77 2.83 12.39
CA ASP A 236 -25.75 2.79 13.87
C ASP A 236 -24.74 1.80 14.45
N ASP A 237 -24.59 0.63 13.83
CA ASP A 237 -23.60 -0.39 14.17
C ASP A 237 -22.14 0.09 13.95
N ILE A 238 -21.87 0.80 12.85
CA ILE A 238 -20.54 1.40 12.58
C ILE A 238 -20.25 2.50 13.58
N LEU A 239 -21.23 3.36 13.87
CA LEU A 239 -21.09 4.46 14.83
C LEU A 239 -20.88 3.93 16.25
N SER A 240 -21.56 2.84 16.61
CA SER A 240 -21.38 2.19 17.91
C SER A 240 -19.98 1.62 18.09
N ALA A 241 -19.39 1.04 17.04
CA ALA A 241 -18.06 0.45 17.09
C ALA A 241 -16.91 1.45 16.88
N HIS A 242 -17.11 2.45 16.01
CA HIS A 242 -16.04 3.31 15.48
C HIS A 242 -16.37 4.81 15.51
N GLY A 243 -17.42 5.24 16.21
CA GLY A 243 -17.83 6.65 16.26
C GLY A 243 -16.73 7.59 16.74
N SER A 244 -15.96 7.23 17.77
CA SER A 244 -14.84 8.03 18.26
C SER A 244 -13.74 8.22 17.21
N TYR A 245 -13.42 7.16 16.46
CA TYR A 245 -12.47 7.22 15.35
C TYR A 245 -12.96 8.16 14.24
N ILE A 246 -14.23 8.04 13.84
CA ILE A 246 -14.84 8.91 12.82
C ILE A 246 -14.77 10.37 13.25
N CYS A 247 -15.13 10.68 14.51
CA CYS A 247 -15.08 12.06 15.02
C CYS A 247 -13.66 12.62 15.02
N GLN A 248 -12.69 11.85 15.49
CA GLN A 248 -11.29 12.27 15.55
C GLN A 248 -10.73 12.58 14.16
N GLU A 249 -10.94 11.67 13.21
CA GLU A 249 -10.44 11.84 11.84
C GLU A 249 -11.13 12.96 11.07
N THR A 250 -12.37 13.32 11.44
CA THR A 250 -13.16 14.32 10.73
C THR A 250 -13.24 15.67 11.44
N LEU A 251 -12.46 15.86 12.52
CA LEU A 251 -12.53 17.03 13.42
C LEU A 251 -13.98 17.35 13.82
N SER A 252 -14.76 16.31 14.10
CA SER A 252 -16.14 16.45 14.55
C SER A 252 -16.22 16.47 16.07
N GLU A 253 -16.97 17.42 16.61
CA GLU A 253 -17.14 17.56 18.06
C GLU A 253 -18.26 16.66 18.60
N ASN A 254 -19.35 16.51 17.84
CA ASN A 254 -20.53 15.76 18.25
C ASN A 254 -21.18 15.01 17.07
N LEU A 255 -21.61 13.78 17.34
CA LEU A 255 -22.55 13.03 16.49
C LEU A 255 -23.96 13.32 16.96
N LEU A 256 -24.71 14.05 16.14
CA LEU A 256 -26.11 14.38 16.38
C LEU A 256 -27.00 13.29 15.75
N PRO A 257 -28.06 12.83 16.43
CA PRO A 257 -29.00 11.88 15.84
C PRO A 257 -29.80 12.48 14.67
N LEU A 258 -30.03 13.80 14.73
CA LEU A 258 -30.71 14.58 13.71
C LEU A 258 -30.05 15.96 13.62
N MET A 259 -29.88 16.47 12.39
CA MET A 259 -29.30 17.79 12.14
C MET A 259 -30.28 18.69 11.40
N PRO A 260 -30.90 19.67 12.08
CA PRO A 260 -31.64 20.72 11.38
C PRO A 260 -30.66 21.69 10.72
N ASN A 261 -30.99 22.14 9.50
CA ASN A 261 -30.21 23.10 8.70
C ASN A 261 -28.75 22.69 8.47
N PRO A 262 -28.49 21.55 7.79
CA PRO A 262 -27.13 21.17 7.42
C PRO A 262 -26.51 22.18 6.45
N LEU A 263 -25.18 22.33 6.50
CA LEU A 263 -24.45 23.08 5.48
C LEU A 263 -24.42 22.30 4.15
N ILE A 264 -24.19 20.99 4.25
CA ILE A 264 -24.25 20.06 3.13
C ILE A 264 -24.80 18.70 3.61
N SER A 265 -25.52 18.01 2.73
CA SER A 265 -26.05 16.67 2.96
C SER A 265 -25.79 15.80 1.73
N ARG A 266 -25.43 14.53 1.95
CA ARG A 266 -25.22 13.55 0.89
C ARG A 266 -25.54 12.15 1.37
N THR A 267 -26.30 11.42 0.57
CA THR A 267 -26.45 9.97 0.68
C THR A 267 -25.24 9.30 0.04
N ILE A 268 -24.55 8.45 0.79
CA ILE A 268 -23.37 7.70 0.35
C ILE A 268 -23.58 6.20 0.52
N GLU A 269 -22.95 5.42 -0.34
CA GLU A 269 -22.96 3.96 -0.24
C GLU A 269 -21.78 3.47 0.62
N VAL A 270 -22.10 2.70 1.66
CA VAL A 270 -21.12 2.08 2.56
C VAL A 270 -21.46 0.61 2.71
N GLY A 271 -20.62 -0.26 2.17
CA GLY A 271 -20.95 -1.68 2.04
C GLY A 271 -22.11 -1.89 1.06
N GLN A 272 -23.21 -2.45 1.54
CA GLN A 272 -24.42 -2.72 0.76
C GLN A 272 -25.61 -1.82 1.16
N ARG A 273 -25.35 -0.71 1.85
CA ARG A 273 -26.40 0.18 2.38
C ARG A 273 -26.10 1.64 2.08
N ASN A 274 -27.18 2.41 2.04
CA ASN A 274 -27.14 3.86 1.93
C ASN A 274 -27.06 4.46 3.34
N VAL A 275 -26.14 5.42 3.50
CA VAL A 275 -25.93 6.17 4.72
C VAL A 275 -26.09 7.64 4.40
N ASP A 276 -26.96 8.33 5.12
CA ASP A 276 -27.13 9.78 4.96
C ASP A 276 -26.17 10.51 5.89
N VAL A 277 -25.30 11.33 5.29
CA VAL A 277 -24.32 12.13 6.02
C VAL A 277 -24.65 13.60 5.87
N LEU A 278 -24.86 14.25 7.00
CA LEU A 278 -25.12 15.68 7.12
C LEU A 278 -24.02 16.31 7.94
N LEU A 279 -23.49 17.44 7.48
CA LEU A 279 -22.50 18.19 8.25
C LEU A 279 -22.82 19.69 8.29
N ARG A 280 -22.39 20.34 9.36
CA ARG A 280 -22.38 21.80 9.49
C ARG A 280 -21.11 22.26 10.20
N LYS A 281 -20.61 23.44 9.84
CA LYS A 281 -19.47 24.06 10.52
C LYS A 281 -19.87 24.48 11.93
N VAL A 282 -19.01 24.23 12.90
CA VAL A 282 -19.18 24.79 14.24
C VAL A 282 -18.91 26.29 14.14
N SER A 283 -19.92 27.12 14.39
CA SER A 283 -19.71 28.53 14.63
C SER A 283 -18.96 28.68 15.96
N LEU A 284 -17.73 29.19 15.90
CA LEU A 284 -17.05 29.71 17.08
C LEU A 284 -17.75 31.02 17.48
N ASP A 285 -18.95 30.93 18.04
CA ASP A 285 -19.50 32.02 18.83
C ASP A 285 -18.81 31.97 20.19
N LYS A 286 -17.68 32.68 20.29
CA LYS A 286 -17.13 33.26 21.53
C LYS A 286 -16.07 34.30 21.23
#